data_AF-Q643Y2-F1
#
_entry.id   AF-Q643Y2-F1
#
_cell.length_a   1.000
_cell.length_b   1.000
_cell.length_c   1.000
_cell.angle_alpha   90.00
_cell.angle_beta   90.00
_cell.angle_gamma   90.00
#
_symmetry.space_group_name_H-M   'P 1'
#
loop_
_entity.id
_entity.type
_entity.pdbx_description
1 polymer ?
#
loop_
_entity_poly.entity_id
_entity_poly.type
_entity_poly.pdbx_seq_one_letter_code
_entity_poly.pdbx_strand_id
1 'polypeptide(L)' 'GNWNAVQKHSGLARCGKSCRLRWANHLRPDLKKGAFTPEEERHIIELHAKMGNKWAQMA' A
#
# COMPACT_ATOMS: atom_id res chain seq x y z
N GLY A 1 -6.13 -13.51 4.72
CA GLY A 1 -7.51 -13.02 4.56
C GLY A 1 -8.11 -13.59 3.27
N ASN A 2 -9.36 -14.05 3.33
CA ASN A 2 -10.08 -14.57 2.16
C ASN A 2 -10.70 -13.43 1.35
N TRP A 3 -9.95 -12.89 0.38
CA TRP A 3 -10.39 -11.75 -0.43
C TRP A 3 -11.49 -12.08 -1.43
N ASN A 4 -11.70 -13.36 -1.76
CA ASN A 4 -12.84 -13.78 -2.58
C ASN A 4 -14.15 -13.68 -1.80
N ALA A 5 -14.14 -13.99 -0.51
CA ALA A 5 -15.29 -13.73 0.36
C ALA A 5 -15.56 -12.22 0.48
N VAL A 6 -14.52 -11.41 0.74
CA VAL A 6 -14.66 -9.93 0.80
C VAL A 6 -15.24 -9.38 -0.51
N GLN A 7 -14.78 -9.87 -1.66
CA GLN A 7 -15.31 -9.49 -2.96
C GLN A 7 -16.81 -9.77 -3.07
N LYS A 8 -17.26 -10.98 -2.72
CA LYS A 8 -18.68 -11.38 -2.75
C LYS A 8 -19.56 -10.50 -1.87
N HIS A 9 -19.05 -10.05 -0.73
CA HIS A 9 -19.80 -9.22 0.21
C HIS A 9 -19.63 -7.71 0.01
N SER A 10 -18.71 -7.28 -0.87
CA SER A 10 -18.41 -5.85 -1.06
C SER A 10 -19.49 -5.07 -1.82
N GLY A 11 -20.36 -5.77 -2.57
CA GLY A 11 -21.33 -5.12 -3.48
C GLY A 11 -20.68 -4.40 -4.67
N LEU A 12 -19.37 -4.51 -4.86
CA LEU A 12 -18.62 -3.84 -5.92
C LEU A 12 -18.26 -4.82 -7.04
N ALA A 13 -18.28 -4.33 -8.28
CA ALA A 13 -17.77 -5.06 -9.45
C ALA A 13 -16.23 -5.08 -9.44
N ARG A 14 -15.64 -5.81 -8.49
CA ARG A 14 -14.19 -5.97 -8.30
C ARG A 14 -13.86 -7.45 -8.15
N CYS A 15 -12.60 -7.84 -8.41
CA CYS A 15 -12.11 -9.19 -8.10
C CYS A 15 -11.43 -9.22 -6.73
N GLY A 16 -11.24 -10.42 -6.15
CA GLY A 16 -10.56 -10.59 -4.86
C GLY A 16 -9.16 -9.96 -4.83
N LYS A 17 -8.39 -10.07 -5.92
CA LYS A 17 -7.08 -9.41 -6.06
C LYS A 17 -7.17 -7.89 -5.94
N SER A 18 -8.17 -7.27 -6.58
CA SER A 18 -8.41 -5.83 -6.51
C SER A 18 -8.83 -5.41 -5.10
N CYS A 19 -9.68 -6.19 -4.43
CA CYS A 19 -10.07 -5.95 -3.04
C CYS A 19 -8.86 -5.95 -2.09
N ARG A 20 -7.97 -6.94 -2.25
CA ARG A 20 -6.71 -7.01 -1.49
C ARG A 20 -5.85 -5.78 -1.70
N LEU A 21 -5.65 -5.39 -2.96
CA LEU A 21 -4.79 -4.26 -3.31
C LEU A 21 -5.34 -2.95 -2.72
N ARG A 22 -6.66 -2.73 -2.85
CA ARG A 22 -7.32 -1.57 -2.26
C ARG A 22 -7.14 -1.52 -0.74
N TRP A 23 -7.29 -2.66 -0.07
CA TRP A 23 -7.08 -2.71 1.37
C TRP A 23 -5.66 -2.33 1.75
N ALA A 24 -4.67 -3.02 1.16
CA ALA A 24 -3.26 -2.81 1.47
C ALA A 24 -2.80 -1.36 1.22
N ASN A 25 -3.27 -0.74 0.14
CA ASN A 25 -2.78 0.57 -0.29
C ASN A 25 -3.60 1.76 0.21
N HIS A 26 -4.82 1.55 0.71
CA HIS A 26 -5.71 2.67 1.03
C HIS A 26 -6.56 2.51 2.30
N LEU A 27 -6.91 1.29 2.71
CA LEU A 27 -7.91 1.07 3.78
C LEU A 27 -7.31 0.49 5.06
N ARG A 28 -6.10 -0.07 5.01
CA ARG A 28 -5.45 -0.64 6.20
C ARG A 28 -5.35 0.47 7.28
N PRO A 29 -5.87 0.26 8.50
CA PRO A 29 -5.98 1.34 9.50
C PRO A 29 -4.63 1.91 9.96
N ASP A 30 -3.59 1.09 9.96
CA ASP A 30 -2.21 1.43 10.30
C ASP A 30 -1.44 2.09 9.14
N LEU A 31 -2.07 2.24 7.96
CA LEU A 31 -1.47 2.95 6.85
C LEU A 31 -1.48 4.46 7.15
N LYS A 32 -0.31 5.00 7.44
CA LYS A 32 -0.13 6.46 7.60
C LYS A 32 -0.49 7.18 6.30
N LYS A 33 -1.31 8.23 6.43
CA LYS A 33 -1.72 9.12 5.34
C LYS A 33 -1.31 10.53 5.70
N GLY A 34 -0.82 11.28 4.72
CA GLY A 34 -0.33 12.64 4.91
C GLY A 34 1.00 12.86 4.18
N ALA A 35 1.55 14.06 4.33
CA ALA A 35 2.89 14.35 3.87
C ALA A 35 3.93 13.58 4.70
N PHE A 36 5.07 13.27 4.08
CA PHE A 36 6.22 12.75 4.80
C PHE A 36 6.84 13.87 5.66
N THR A 37 7.43 13.46 6.78
CA THR A 37 8.33 14.32 7.54
C THR A 37 9.65 14.50 6.79
N PRO A 38 10.41 15.59 7.03
CA PRO A 38 11.72 15.79 6.40
C PRO A 38 12.69 14.61 6.62
N GLU A 39 12.61 13.96 7.78
CA GLU A 39 13.40 12.78 8.11
C GLU A 39 12.99 11.56 7.26
N GLU A 40 11.68 11.33 7.08
CA GLU A 40 11.15 10.27 6.21
C GLU A 40 11.54 10.52 4.75
N GLU A 41 11.45 11.75 4.25
CA GLU A 41 11.85 12.11 2.89
C GLU A 41 13.33 11.84 2.65
N ARG A 42 14.20 12.25 3.59
CA ARG A 42 15.64 11.98 3.51
C ARG A 42 15.91 10.48 3.46
N HIS A 43 15.21 9.69 4.28
CA HIS A 43 15.36 8.25 4.30
C HIS A 43 14.92 7.60 2.98
N ILE A 44 13.80 8.06 2.41
CA ILE A 44 13.30 7.60 1.10
C ILE A 44 14.33 7.88 0.00
N ILE A 45 14.93 9.07 -0.02
CA ILE A 45 15.96 9.44 -1.00
C ILE A 45 17.20 8.56 -0.85
N GLU A 46 17.67 8.33 0.38
CA GLU A 46 18.83 7.47 0.65
C GLU A 46 18.60 6.02 0.24
N LEU A 47 17.41 5.47 0.51
CA LEU A 47 17.05 4.12 0.08
C LEU A 47 16.93 4.04 -1.45
N HIS A 48 16.30 5.02 -2.09
CA HIS A 48 16.18 5.08 -3.54
C HIS A 48 17.54 5.16 -4.23
N ALA A 49 18.47 5.97 -3.70
CA ALA A 49 19.83 6.04 -4.22
C ALA A 49 20.58 4.69 -4.14
N LYS A 50 20.32 3.90 -3.10
CA LYS A 50 20.95 2.57 -2.91
C LYS A 50 20.30 1.46 -3.73
N MET A 51 18.98 1.52 -3.93
CA MET A 51 18.18 0.38 -4.41
C MET A 51 17.47 0.62 -5.75
N GLY A 52 17.44 1.87 -6.23
CA GLY A 52 16.70 2.30 -7.40
C GLY A 52 15.18 2.26 -7.20
N ASN A 53 14.44 2.05 -8.30
CA ASN A 53 12.96 2.08 -8.32
C ASN A 53 12.28 0.84 -7.70
N LYS A 54 12.80 0.32 -6.58
CA LYS A 54 12.28 -0.85 -5.86
C LYS A 54 11.34 -0.46 -4.72
N TRP A 55 10.31 0.33 -5.03
CA TRP A 55 9.38 0.90 -4.03
C TRP A 55 8.75 -0.13 -3.09
N ALA A 56 8.32 -1.28 -3.62
CA ALA A 56 7.73 -2.34 -2.80
C ALA A 56 8.71 -2.99 -1.81
N GLN A 57 10.03 -2.82 -2.01
CA GLN A 57 11.06 -3.28 -1.08
C GLN A 57 11.41 -2.20 -0.03
N MET A 58 11.11 -0.94 -0.31
CA MET A 58 11.32 0.20 0.62
C MET A 58 10.13 0.46 1.54
N ALA A 59 8.92 -0.01 1.17
CA ALA A 59 7.67 0.14 1.90
C ALA A 59 7.43 -0.99 2.90
#